data_AF-A0A962UNQ7-F1
#
_entry.id   AF-A0A962UNQ7-F1
#
_cell.length_a   1.000
_cell.length_b   1.000
_cell.length_c   1.000
_cell.angle_alpha   90.00
_cell.angle_beta   90.00
_cell.angle_gamma   90.00
#
_symmetry.space_group_name_H-M   'P 1'
#
loop_
_entity.id
_entity.type
_entity.pdbx_description
1 polymer ?
#
loop_
_entity_poly.entity_id
_entity_poly.type
_entity_poly.pdbx_seq_one_letter_code
_entity_poly.pdbx_strand_id
1 'polypeptide(L)'
;EPGPISSRFRENAFRMFRQNIDADNSVHRDSYRAMAARLEHEGPTTSFTLPPEAVLEKVIHALESKRPRARYAVTTPTHVFGVLRRVLGTRQLDWLLRRTSGGGSR
;
A
#
# COMPACT_ATOMS: atom_id res chain seq x y z
N GLU A 1 -3.82 10.26 4.12
CA GLU A 1 -3.98 8.89 3.61
C GLU A 1 -2.83 8.05 4.15
N PRO A 2 -3.12 6.85 4.67
CA PRO A 2 -2.09 5.94 5.14
C PRO A 2 -1.45 5.18 3.98
N GLY A 3 -0.15 4.89 4.09
CA GLY A 3 0.51 3.89 3.27
C GLY A 3 0.09 2.46 3.66
N PRO A 4 0.87 1.42 3.30
CA PRO A 4 0.53 0.04 3.65
C PRO A 4 0.37 -0.13 5.17
N ILE A 5 -0.75 -0.70 5.59
CA ILE A 5 -1.07 -1.01 7.00
C ILE A 5 -1.20 -2.52 7.14
N SER A 6 -0.71 -3.07 8.24
CA SER A 6 -0.95 -4.47 8.56
C SER A 6 -2.42 -4.71 8.83
N SER A 7 -3.06 -5.54 8.00
CA SER A 7 -4.47 -5.92 8.13
C SER A 7 -4.70 -7.32 7.57
N ARG A 8 -5.84 -7.94 7.91
CA ARG A 8 -6.26 -9.23 7.36
C ARG A 8 -6.79 -9.16 5.93
N PHE A 9 -6.55 -8.06 5.21
CA PHE A 9 -7.07 -7.84 3.87
C PHE A 9 -6.67 -8.96 2.89
N ARG A 10 -5.39 -9.35 2.89
CA ARG A 10 -4.88 -10.39 1.97
C ARG A 10 -5.50 -11.76 2.24
N GLU A 11 -5.56 -12.15 3.51
CA GLU A 11 -6.19 -13.42 3.93
C GLU A 11 -7.68 -13.45 3.52
N ASN A 12 -8.42 -12.37 3.79
CA ASN A 12 -9.82 -12.25 3.41
C ASN A 12 -9.99 -12.25 1.88
N ALA A 13 -9.13 -11.54 1.16
CA ALA A 13 -9.15 -11.50 -0.30
C ALA A 13 -8.85 -12.87 -0.92
N PHE A 14 -7.89 -13.62 -0.36
CA PHE A 14 -7.58 -14.98 -0.80
C PHE A 14 -8.75 -15.94 -0.56
N ARG A 15 -9.40 -15.84 0.60
CA ARG A 15 -10.61 -16.61 0.91
C ARG A 15 -11.72 -16.35 -0.10
N MET A 16 -12.00 -15.09 -0.40
CA MET A 16 -13.02 -14.70 -1.38
C MET A 16 -12.62 -15.11 -2.81
N PHE A 17 -11.35 -15.01 -3.17
CA PHE A 17 -10.83 -15.47 -4.45
C PHE A 17 -11.12 -16.96 -4.66
N ARG A 18 -10.79 -17.81 -3.68
CA ARG A 18 -11.05 -19.26 -3.75
C ARG A 18 -12.53 -19.62 -3.81
N GLN A 19 -13.40 -18.80 -3.22
CA GLN A 19 -14.84 -19.06 -3.20
C GLN A 19 -15.52 -18.69 -4.52
N ASN A 20 -15.01 -17.68 -5.23
CA ASN A 20 -15.73 -17.06 -6.34
C ASN A 20 -15.05 -17.23 -7.71
N ILE A 21 -13.79 -17.67 -7.76
CA ILE A 21 -13.02 -17.75 -9.01
C ILE A 21 -12.61 -19.20 -9.27
N ASP A 22 -13.10 -19.77 -10.37
CA ASP A 22 -12.59 -21.02 -10.93
C ASP A 22 -11.34 -20.71 -11.76
N ALA A 23 -10.18 -20.84 -11.11
CA ALA A 23 -8.89 -20.55 -11.73
C ALA A 23 -8.45 -21.62 -12.75
N ASP A 24 -8.96 -22.84 -12.65
CA ASP A 24 -8.49 -23.96 -13.49
C ASP A 24 -9.19 -24.01 -14.84
N ASN A 25 -10.48 -23.68 -14.88
CA ASN A 25 -11.28 -23.69 -16.12
C ASN A 25 -11.38 -22.32 -16.82
N SER A 26 -10.71 -21.29 -16.31
CA SER A 26 -10.73 -19.95 -16.92
C SER A 26 -9.71 -19.78 -18.04
N VAL A 27 -10.06 -18.97 -19.05
CA VAL A 27 -9.14 -18.46 -20.08
C VAL A 27 -7.96 -17.70 -19.45
N HIS A 28 -8.18 -17.12 -18.25
CA HIS A 28 -7.19 -16.33 -17.51
C HIS A 28 -6.38 -17.14 -16.48
N ARG A 29 -6.36 -18.48 -16.59
CA ARG A 29 -5.74 -19.39 -15.60
C ARG A 29 -4.37 -18.95 -15.12
N ASP A 30 -3.49 -18.53 -16.03
CA ASP A 30 -2.10 -18.21 -15.69
C ASP A 30 -2.02 -16.92 -14.84
N SER A 31 -2.86 -15.93 -15.16
CA SER A 31 -2.98 -14.71 -14.36
C SER A 31 -3.60 -14.99 -12.98
N TYR A 32 -4.56 -15.91 -12.90
CA TYR A 32 -5.18 -16.31 -11.64
C TYR A 32 -4.24 -17.12 -10.76
N ARG A 33 -3.40 -17.99 -11.33
CA ARG A 33 -2.33 -18.68 -10.60
C ARG A 33 -1.31 -17.70 -10.04
N ALA A 34 -0.87 -16.72 -10.84
CA ALA A 34 0.02 -15.67 -10.36
C ALA A 34 -0.61 -14.83 -9.23
N MET A 35 -1.90 -14.50 -9.35
CA MET A 35 -2.63 -13.78 -8.32
C MET A 35 -2.82 -14.60 -7.04
N ALA A 36 -3.14 -15.89 -7.16
CA ALA A 36 -3.25 -16.82 -6.04
C ALA A 36 -1.93 -16.92 -5.28
N ALA A 37 -0.81 -17.15 -5.99
CA ALA A 37 0.52 -17.19 -5.39
C ALA A 37 0.89 -15.86 -4.69
N ARG A 38 0.50 -14.72 -5.28
CA ARG A 38 0.69 -13.40 -4.67
C ARG A 38 -0.15 -13.20 -3.42
N LEU A 39 -1.34 -13.78 -3.32
CA LEU A 39 -2.24 -13.66 -2.18
C LEU A 39 -1.88 -14.66 -1.06
N GLU A 40 -1.38 -15.84 -1.42
CA GLU A 40 -0.99 -16.93 -0.52
C GLU A 40 0.32 -16.64 0.22
N HIS A 41 1.22 -15.82 -0.33
CA HIS A 41 2.43 -15.42 0.38
C HIS A 41 2.10 -14.65 1.67
N GLU A 42 2.39 -15.26 2.82
CA GLU A 42 2.30 -14.64 4.13
C GLU A 42 3.60 -13.85 4.44
N GLY A 43 3.46 -12.56 4.69
CA GLY A 43 4.56 -11.70 5.09
C GLY A 43 4.31 -10.21 4.83
N PRO A 44 4.95 -9.31 5.60
CA PRO A 44 4.86 -7.88 5.36
C PRO A 44 5.45 -7.58 3.98
N THR A 45 4.61 -7.08 3.07
CA THR A 45 4.97 -6.86 1.66
C THR A 45 6.00 -5.74 1.47
N THR A 46 6.23 -4.92 2.51
CA THR A 46 7.17 -3.80 2.49
C THR A 46 7.67 -3.47 3.91
N SER A 47 8.96 -3.10 4.07
CA SER A 47 9.54 -2.63 5.36
C SER A 47 8.88 -1.37 5.95
N PHE A 48 7.96 -0.73 5.23
CA PHE A 48 7.26 0.49 5.65
C PHE A 48 5.80 0.25 6.05
N THR A 49 5.40 -1.01 6.24
CA THR A 49 4.06 -1.34 6.74
C THR A 49 3.97 -0.93 8.21
N LEU A 50 3.10 0.03 8.51
CA LEU A 50 2.85 0.45 9.89
C LEU A 50 1.71 -0.38 10.51
N PRO A 51 1.72 -0.53 11.84
CA PRO A 51 0.61 -1.19 12.53
C PRO A 51 -0.62 -0.24 12.56
N PRO A 52 -1.85 -0.76 12.66
CA PRO A 52 -3.08 0.02 12.54
C PRO A 52 -3.21 1.15 13.58
N GLU A 53 -2.51 1.04 14.70
CA GLU A 53 -2.42 2.04 15.77
C GLU A 53 -1.89 3.38 15.25
N ALA A 54 -0.99 3.35 14.25
CA ALA A 54 -0.47 4.59 13.64
C ALA A 54 -1.57 5.42 12.97
N VAL A 55 -2.61 4.78 12.43
CA VAL A 55 -3.78 5.49 11.90
C VAL A 55 -4.67 5.98 13.03
N LEU A 56 -4.89 5.14 14.05
CA LEU A 56 -5.72 5.46 15.20
C LEU A 56 -5.25 6.76 15.87
N GLU A 57 -3.96 6.93 16.11
CA GLU A 57 -3.39 8.16 16.68
C GLU A 57 -3.75 9.41 15.87
N LYS A 58 -3.68 9.33 14.53
CA LYS A 58 -4.03 10.47 13.67
C LYS A 58 -5.53 10.75 13.66
N VAL A 59 -6.36 9.72 13.79
CA VAL A 59 -7.82 9.87 13.87
C VAL A 59 -8.21 10.55 15.18
N ILE A 60 -7.66 10.09 16.32
CA ILE A 60 -7.89 10.71 17.63
C ILE A 60 -7.48 12.19 17.58
N HIS A 61 -6.27 12.47 17.09
CA HIS A 61 -5.79 13.84 16.96
C HIS A 61 -6.69 14.71 16.05
N ALA A 62 -7.24 14.14 14.98
CA ALA A 62 -8.15 14.85 14.09
C ALA A 62 -9.49 15.18 14.78
N LEU A 63 -10.02 14.27 15.60
CA LEU A 63 -11.28 14.44 16.32
C LEU A 63 -11.17 15.40 17.51
N GLU A 64 -10.03 15.42 18.20
CA GLU A 64 -9.81 16.24 19.40
C GLU A 64 -9.23 17.63 19.10
N SER A 65 -8.79 17.89 17.86
CA SER A 65 -8.20 19.18 17.51
C SER A 65 -9.25 20.29 17.43
N LYS A 66 -8.98 21.42 18.09
CA LYS A 66 -9.79 22.65 17.99
C LYS A 66 -9.85 23.23 16.57
N ARG A 67 -8.90 22.90 15.70
CA ARG A 67 -8.84 23.30 14.29
C ARG A 67 -8.36 22.12 13.44
N PRO A 68 -9.25 21.19 13.07
CA PRO A 68 -8.86 20.00 12.34
C PRO A 68 -8.36 20.35 10.93
N ARG A 69 -7.29 19.70 10.49
CA ARG A 69 -6.76 19.82 9.13
C ARG A 69 -7.44 18.83 8.20
N ALA A 70 -7.61 19.19 6.93
CA ALA A 70 -8.25 18.31 5.94
C ALA A 70 -7.46 17.02 5.63
N ARG A 71 -6.14 16.99 5.90
CA ARG A 71 -5.28 15.85 5.59
C ARG A 71 -4.22 15.63 6.67
N TYR A 72 -4.15 14.40 7.17
CA TYR A 72 -3.10 13.93 8.09
C TYR A 72 -2.29 12.83 7.40
N ALA A 73 -0.98 13.06 7.26
CA ALA A 73 -0.04 12.06 6.79
C ALA A 73 0.30 11.11 7.96
N VAL A 74 0.19 9.81 7.70
CA VAL A 74 0.40 8.77 8.72
C VAL A 74 1.79 8.16 8.57
N THR A 75 2.22 7.93 7.33
CA THR A 75 3.41 7.15 7.02
C THR A 75 4.62 8.04 6.72
N THR A 76 5.81 7.63 7.17
CA THR A 76 7.09 8.33 6.95
C THR A 76 7.43 8.59 5.46
N PRO A 77 7.13 7.69 4.48
CA PRO A 77 7.42 7.96 3.08
C PRO A 77 6.65 9.16 2.54
N THR A 78 5.46 9.44 3.06
CA THR A 78 4.62 10.57 2.63
C THR A 78 5.25 11.90 2.99
N HIS A 79 5.87 12.00 4.17
CA HIS A 79 6.61 13.19 4.59
C HIS A 79 7.88 13.38 3.76
N VAL A 80 8.63 12.31 3.53
CA VAL A 80 9.86 12.33 2.71
C VAL A 80 9.56 12.73 1.27
N PHE A 81 8.53 12.16 0.63
CA PHE A 81 8.10 12.57 -0.72
C PHE A 81 7.62 14.01 -0.78
N GLY A 82 6.95 14.50 0.27
CA GLY A 82 6.55 15.91 0.37
C GLY A 82 7.74 16.87 0.37
N VAL A 83 8.82 16.53 1.08
CA VAL A 83 10.07 17.30 1.09
C VAL A 83 10.80 17.16 -0.25
N LEU A 84 10.95 15.93 -0.76
CA LEU A 84 11.62 15.67 -2.04
C LEU A 84 10.95 16.42 -3.19
N ARG A 85 9.62 16.49 -3.25
CA ARG A 85 8.91 17.26 -4.28
C ARG A 85 9.13 18.76 -4.18
N ARG A 86 9.53 19.27 -3.00
CA ARG A 86 9.81 20.69 -2.77
C ARG A 86 11.25 21.07 -3.07
N VAL A 87 12.17 20.10 -2.98
CA VAL A 87 13.62 20.30 -3.19
C VAL A 87 14.06 19.83 -4.59
N LEU A 88 13.50 18.73 -5.08
CA LEU A 88 13.83 18.15 -6.38
C LEU A 88 12.88 18.64 -7.47
N GLY A 89 13.43 18.94 -8.65
CA GLY A 89 12.64 19.19 -9.85
C GLY A 89 12.00 17.91 -10.40
N THR A 90 10.95 18.04 -11.21
CA THR A 90 10.16 16.91 -11.76
C THR A 90 11.02 15.82 -12.38
N ARG A 91 12.06 16.19 -13.15
CA ARG A 91 12.95 15.24 -13.83
C ARG A 91 13.79 14.38 -12.87
N GLN A 92 14.24 14.95 -11.76
CA GLN A 92 15.04 14.22 -10.76
C GLN A 92 14.16 13.24 -9.98
N LEU A 93 12.94 13.65 -9.66
CA LEU A 93 11.96 12.82 -8.97
C LEU A 93 11.51 11.63 -9.85
N ASP A 94 11.27 11.85 -11.14
CA ASP A 94 10.92 10.80 -12.09
C ASP A 94 12.07 9.79 -12.27
N TRP A 95 13.32 10.26 -12.31
CA TRP A 95 14.49 9.38 -12.40
C TRP A 95 14.62 8.50 -11.15
N LEU A 96 14.47 9.08 -9.95
CA LEU A 96 14.51 8.36 -8.68
C LEU A 96 13.38 7.33 -8.58
N LEU A 97 12.16 7.71 -8.96
CA LEU A 97 11.01 6.81 -8.99
C LEU A 97 11.24 5.64 -9.93
N ARG A 98 11.69 5.88 -11.16
CA ARG A 98 12.03 4.82 -12.13
C ARG A 98 13.10 3.86 -11.60
N ARG A 99 14.09 4.37 -10.87
CA ARG A 99 15.16 3.55 -10.30
C ARG A 99 14.72 2.73 -9.09
N THR A 100 13.78 3.22 -8.29
CA THR A 100 13.30 2.56 -7.06
C THR A 100 12.11 1.65 -7.28
N SER A 101 11.35 1.83 -8.36
CA SER A 101 10.14 1.04 -8.67
C SER A 101 10.41 -0.30 -9.36
N GLY A 102 11.67 -0.73 -9.49
CA GLY A 102 12.00 -2.10 -9.90
C GLY A 102 11.42 -2.54 -11.25
N GLY A 103 11.28 -1.61 -12.20
CA GLY A 103 10.86 -1.96 -13.57
C GLY A 103 9.44 -2.55 -13.69
N GLY A 104 8.50 -2.12 -12.85
CA GLY A 104 7.09 -2.50 -13.01
C GLY A 104 6.74 -3.92 -12.59
N SER A 105 7.67 -4.67 -11.97
CA SER A 105 7.34 -5.93 -11.29
C SER A 105 6.80 -5.62 -9.89
N ARG A 106 5.50 -5.32 -9.82
CA ARG A 106 4.70 -5.25 -8.59
C ARG A 106 3.44 -6.08 -8.73
#